data_AF-A0A847LXH2-F1
#
_entry.id   AF-A0A847LXH2-F1
#
_cell.length_a   1.000
_cell.length_b   1.000
_cell.length_c   1.000
_cell.angle_alpha   90.00
_cell.angle_beta   90.00
_cell.angle_gamma   90.00
#
_symmetry.space_group_name_H-M   'P 1'
#
loop_
_entity.id
_entity.type
_entity.pdbx_description
1 polymer ?
#
loop_
_entity_poly.entity_id
_entity_poly.type
_entity_poly.pdbx_seq_one_letter_code
_entity_poly.pdbx_strand_id
1 'polypeptide(L)'
;MSFGDKMKDYFEKSMKTSRELMSKAGAKVQDLGEKGVLKLEIAQLQGQAQKLLANLGTEVYTAFTERGSDIISAQDTEIASLVNQITEIKKQIEKRENELKS
;
A
#
# COMPACT_ATOMS: atom_id res chain seq x y z
N MET A 1 -0.99 -14.74 54.89
CA MET A 1 -1.88 -14.00 53.98
C MET A 1 -3.31 -14.30 54.33
N SER A 2 -4.09 -13.26 54.61
CA SER A 2 -5.53 -13.37 54.87
C SER A 2 -6.29 -13.69 53.57
N PHE A 3 -7.50 -14.22 53.70
CA PHE A 3 -8.43 -14.43 52.59
C PHE A 3 -8.71 -13.11 51.83
N GLY A 4 -8.77 -11.99 52.54
CA GLY A 4 -8.92 -10.65 51.96
C GLY A 4 -7.76 -10.24 51.07
N ASP A 5 -6.53 -10.62 51.44
CA ASP A 5 -5.33 -10.32 50.64
C ASP A 5 -5.34 -11.07 49.32
N LYS A 6 -5.74 -12.36 49.34
CA LYS A 6 -5.85 -13.20 48.13
C LYS A 6 -6.94 -12.70 47.17
N MET A 7 -8.08 -12.23 47.71
CA MET A 7 -9.17 -11.61 46.94
C MET A 7 -8.70 -10.33 46.23
N LYS A 8 -7.99 -9.47 46.97
CA LYS A 8 -7.45 -8.21 46.43
C LYS A 8 -6.44 -8.46 45.32
N ASP A 9 -5.53 -9.42 45.53
CA ASP A 9 -4.50 -9.78 44.56
C ASP A 9 -5.12 -10.37 43.27
N TYR A 10 -6.17 -11.18 43.39
CA TYR A 10 -6.90 -11.72 42.24
C TYR A 10 -7.64 -10.64 41.45
N PHE A 11 -8.22 -9.66 42.14
CA PHE A 11 -8.91 -8.53 41.52
C PHE A 11 -7.95 -7.59 40.80
N GLU A 12 -6.81 -7.26 41.41
CA GLU A 12 -5.75 -6.46 40.77
C GLU A 12 -5.16 -7.17 39.55
N LYS A 13 -4.96 -8.49 39.63
CA LYS A 13 -4.45 -9.30 38.51
C LYS A 13 -5.46 -9.42 37.37
N SER A 14 -6.76 -9.54 37.70
CA SER A 14 -7.86 -9.53 36.73
C SER A 14 -7.96 -8.18 35.99
N MET A 15 -7.90 -7.06 36.73
CA MET A 15 -7.89 -5.73 36.11
C MET A 15 -6.67 -5.47 35.23
N LYS A 16 -5.47 -5.90 35.65
CA LYS A 16 -4.25 -5.80 34.84
C LYS A 16 -4.38 -6.61 33.55
N THR A 17 -4.86 -7.84 33.64
CA THR A 17 -5.08 -8.71 32.47
C THR A 17 -6.11 -8.11 31.50
N SER A 18 -7.21 -7.56 32.02
CA SER A 18 -8.24 -6.90 31.21
C SER A 18 -7.69 -5.66 30.48
N ARG A 19 -6.90 -4.82 31.16
CA ARG A 19 -6.24 -3.66 30.54
C ARG A 19 -5.23 -4.09 29.47
N GLU A 20 -4.41 -5.09 29.74
CA GLU A 20 -3.46 -5.61 28.75
C GLU A 20 -4.15 -6.18 27.50
N LEU A 21 -5.25 -6.91 27.68
CA LEU A 21 -6.06 -7.43 26.57
C LEU A 21 -6.71 -6.30 25.77
N MET A 22 -7.23 -5.27 26.44
CA MET A 22 -7.82 -4.09 25.79
C MET A 22 -6.76 -3.29 25.02
N SER A 23 -5.58 -3.07 25.59
CA SER A 23 -4.47 -2.41 24.91
C SER A 23 -3.96 -3.21 23.71
N LYS A 24 -3.83 -4.53 23.85
CA LYS A 24 -3.46 -5.42 22.73
C LYS A 24 -4.52 -5.45 21.63
N ALA A 25 -5.81 -5.43 22.00
CA ALA A 25 -6.91 -5.37 21.05
C ALA A 25 -6.94 -4.03 20.31
N GLY A 26 -6.75 -2.91 21.01
CA GLY A 26 -6.67 -1.57 20.41
C GLY A 26 -5.49 -1.44 19.43
N ALA A 27 -4.30 -1.89 19.84
CA ALA A 27 -3.12 -1.90 18.98
C ALA A 27 -3.32 -2.76 17.72
N LYS A 28 -4.00 -3.91 17.85
CA LYS A 28 -4.30 -4.78 16.72
C LYS A 28 -5.33 -4.19 15.75
N VAL A 29 -6.34 -3.48 16.26
CA VAL A 29 -7.32 -2.77 15.42
C VAL A 29 -6.66 -1.62 14.67
N GLN A 30 -5.79 -0.86 15.33
CA GLN A 30 -5.01 0.20 14.70
C GLN A 30 -4.11 -0.34 13.58
N ASP A 31 -3.34 -1.40 13.85
CA ASP A 31 -2.49 -2.07 12.85
C ASP A 31 -3.29 -2.56 11.62
N LEU A 32 -4.47 -3.17 11.85
CA LEU A 32 -5.35 -3.59 10.76
C LEU A 32 -5.92 -2.40 9.96
N GLY A 33 -6.21 -1.28 10.62
CA GLY A 33 -6.66 -0.05 9.97
C GLY A 33 -5.57 0.56 9.08
N GLU A 34 -4.36 0.71 9.61
CA GLU A 34 -3.18 1.21 8.89
C GLU A 34 -2.85 0.33 7.67
N LYS A 35 -2.85 -1.00 7.84
CA LYS A 35 -2.68 -1.95 6.73
C LYS A 35 -3.80 -1.90 5.71
N GLY A 36 -5.03 -1.64 6.15
CA GLY A 36 -6.18 -1.44 5.27
C GLY A 36 -6.02 -0.22 4.37
N VAL A 37 -5.57 0.90 4.93
CA VAL A 37 -5.26 2.13 4.18
C VAL A 37 -4.15 1.87 3.16
N LEU A 38 -3.04 1.26 3.58
CA LEU A 38 -1.93 0.93 2.67
C LEU A 38 -2.38 0.06 1.48
N LYS A 39 -3.25 -0.95 1.71
CA LYS A 39 -3.80 -1.78 0.63
C LYS A 39 -4.64 -0.98 -0.36
N LEU A 40 -5.45 -0.04 0.12
CA LEU A 40 -6.25 0.82 -0.75
C LEU A 40 -5.36 1.74 -1.60
N GLU A 41 -4.33 2.33 -1.00
CA GLU A 41 -3.37 3.17 -1.71
C GLU A 41 -2.60 2.39 -2.77
N ILE A 42 -2.16 1.16 -2.47
CA ILE A 42 -1.52 0.26 -3.44
C ILE A 42 -2.48 -0.04 -4.60
N ALA A 43 -3.74 -0.37 -4.32
CA ALA A 43 -4.74 -0.65 -5.36
C ALA A 43 -4.99 0.57 -6.25
N GLN A 44 -5.03 1.77 -5.67
CA GLN A 44 -5.16 3.02 -6.43
C GLN A 44 -3.96 3.25 -7.34
N LEU A 45 -2.73 3.09 -6.83
CA LEU A 45 -1.50 3.23 -7.62
C LEU A 45 -1.42 2.20 -8.75
N GLN A 46 -1.81 0.94 -8.48
CA GLN A 46 -1.90 -0.11 -9.50
C GLN A 46 -2.90 0.26 -10.61
N GLY A 47 -4.06 0.80 -10.25
CA GLY A 47 -5.03 1.29 -11.22
C GLY A 47 -4.50 2.46 -12.07
N GLN A 48 -3.71 3.36 -11.47
CA GLN A 48 -3.04 4.44 -12.22
C GLN A 48 -1.98 3.89 -13.19
N ALA A 49 -1.16 2.93 -12.74
CA ALA A 49 -0.17 2.28 -13.59
C ALA A 49 -0.81 1.57 -14.78
N GLN A 50 -1.93 0.88 -14.59
CA GLN A 50 -2.68 0.24 -15.67
C GLN A 50 -3.18 1.25 -16.71
N LYS A 51 -3.71 2.40 -16.27
CA LYS A 51 -4.14 3.47 -17.18
C LYS A 51 -2.97 4.04 -17.99
N LEU A 52 -1.83 4.30 -17.34
CA LEU A 52 -0.64 4.79 -18.05
C LEU A 52 -0.08 3.78 -19.04
N LEU A 53 -0.09 2.48 -18.71
CA LEU A 53 0.30 1.42 -19.62
C LEU A 53 -0.64 1.33 -20.83
N ALA A 54 -1.95 1.49 -20.62
CA ALA A 54 -2.92 1.54 -21.72
C ALA A 54 -2.64 2.75 -22.62
N ASN A 55 -2.42 3.94 -22.04
CA ASN A 55 -2.08 5.14 -22.79
C ASN A 55 -0.78 4.97 -23.60
N LEU A 56 0.25 4.34 -23.00
CA LEU A 56 1.49 4.03 -23.70
C LEU A 56 1.25 3.08 -24.88
N GLY A 57 0.42 2.05 -24.70
CA GLY A 57 0.03 1.15 -25.78
C GLY A 57 -0.71 1.87 -26.91
N THR A 58 -1.63 2.78 -26.58
CA THR A 58 -2.33 3.61 -27.56
C THR A 58 -1.36 4.52 -28.31
N GLU A 59 -0.45 5.20 -27.60
CA GLU A 59 0.53 6.10 -28.20
C GLU A 59 1.46 5.36 -29.18
N VAL A 60 1.95 4.19 -28.78
CA VAL A 60 2.75 3.31 -29.63
C VAL A 60 1.96 2.85 -30.85
N TYR A 61 0.70 2.46 -30.68
CA TYR A 61 -0.16 2.04 -31.79
C TYR A 61 -0.39 3.18 -32.80
N THR A 62 -0.69 4.38 -32.31
CA THR A 62 -0.89 5.59 -33.12
C THR A 62 0.40 5.97 -33.85
N ALA A 63 1.56 5.85 -33.20
CA ALA A 63 2.84 6.10 -33.85
C ALA A 63 3.07 5.18 -35.07
N PHE A 64 2.76 3.89 -34.94
CA PHE A 64 2.92 2.93 -36.04
C PHE A 64 1.85 3.08 -37.14
N THR A 65 0.60 3.35 -36.77
CA THR A 65 -0.53 3.28 -37.73
C THR A 65 -0.89 4.63 -38.35
N GLU A 66 -0.84 5.71 -37.58
CA GLU A 66 -1.30 7.04 -38.02
C GLU A 66 -0.13 7.95 -38.40
N ARG A 67 0.96 7.93 -37.64
CA ARG A 67 2.16 8.76 -37.93
C ARG A 67 3.08 8.11 -38.96
N GLY A 68 2.96 6.80 -39.17
CA GLY A 68 3.82 6.03 -40.07
C GLY A 68 5.26 5.91 -39.58
N SER A 69 5.49 5.98 -38.27
CA SER A 69 6.82 5.78 -37.69
C SER A 69 7.14 4.29 -37.67
N ASP A 70 8.19 3.86 -38.37
CA ASP A 70 8.64 2.46 -38.35
C ASP A 70 9.43 2.09 -37.08
N ILE A 71 9.91 3.10 -36.35
CA ILE A 71 10.75 2.94 -35.15
C ILE A 71 10.27 3.91 -34.08
N ILE A 72 10.16 3.42 -32.85
CA ILE A 72 9.89 4.21 -31.66
C ILE A 72 11.11 4.11 -30.74
N SER A 73 11.59 5.24 -30.25
CA SER A 73 12.75 5.38 -29.38
C SER A 73 12.34 5.74 -27.97
N ALA A 74 13.16 5.37 -26.99
CA ALA A 74 13.02 5.84 -25.61
C ALA A 74 13.23 7.36 -25.46
N GLN A 75 13.67 8.04 -26.52
CA GLN A 75 13.83 9.49 -26.59
C GLN A 75 12.59 10.22 -27.13
N ASP A 76 11.61 9.50 -27.67
CA ASP A 76 10.35 10.11 -28.11
C ASP A 76 9.65 10.75 -26.92
N THR A 77 9.46 12.07 -26.97
CA THR A 77 9.05 12.88 -25.81
C THR A 77 7.79 12.33 -25.11
N GLU A 78 6.79 11.92 -25.88
CA GLU A 78 5.52 11.37 -25.37
C GLU A 78 5.71 10.00 -24.71
N ILE A 79 6.47 9.12 -25.38
CA ILE A 79 6.79 7.78 -24.89
C ILE A 79 7.66 7.84 -23.64
N ALA A 80 8.72 8.66 -23.67
CA ALA A 80 9.63 8.88 -22.57
C ALA A 80 8.90 9.39 -21.33
N SER A 81 7.98 10.34 -21.51
CA SER A 81 7.15 10.87 -20.42
C SER A 81 6.29 9.78 -19.78
N LEU A 82 5.58 8.96 -20.59
CA LEU A 82 4.75 7.87 -20.10
C LEU A 82 5.58 6.79 -19.38
N VAL A 83 6.72 6.40 -19.95
CA VAL A 83 7.64 5.42 -19.35
C VAL A 83 8.18 5.91 -18.01
N ASN A 84 8.57 7.18 -17.91
CA ASN A 84 9.06 7.76 -16.66
C ASN A 84 7.96 7.78 -15.59
N GLN A 85 6.74 8.17 -15.94
CA GLN A 85 5.60 8.17 -15.01
C GLN A 85 5.26 6.74 -14.53
N ILE A 86 5.25 5.75 -15.43
CA ILE A 86 5.02 4.34 -15.08
C ILE A 86 6.11 3.85 -14.11
N THR A 87 7.37 4.20 -14.39
CA THR A 87 8.51 3.80 -13.56
C THR A 87 8.40 4.38 -12.15
N GLU A 88 8.02 5.66 -12.04
CA GLU A 88 7.84 6.32 -10.76
C GLU A 88 6.68 5.72 -9.96
N ILE A 89 5.53 5.48 -10.59
CA ILE A 89 4.39 4.83 -9.92
C ILE A 89 4.78 3.42 -9.44
N LYS A 90 5.53 2.65 -10.23
CA LYS A 90 6.01 1.33 -9.80
C LYS A 90 6.90 1.40 -8.57
N LYS A 91 7.80 2.38 -8.48
CA LYS A 91 8.62 2.61 -7.26
C LYS A 91 7.76 2.94 -6.05
N GLN A 92 6.71 3.74 -6.22
CA GLN A 92 5.79 4.07 -5.14
C GLN A 92 4.99 2.86 -4.66
N ILE A 93 4.53 2.01 -5.58
CA ILE A 93 3.89 0.73 -5.25
C ILE A 93 4.84 -0.15 -4.44
N GLU A 94 6.07 -0.34 -4.92
CA GLU A 94 7.07 -1.19 -4.24
C GLU A 94 7.37 -0.68 -2.83
N LYS A 95 7.52 0.64 -2.67
CA LYS A 95 7.70 1.27 -1.35
C LYS A 95 6.53 0.94 -0.41
N ARG A 96 5.28 1.11 -0.86
CA ARG A 96 4.09 0.85 -0.05
C ARG A 96 3.88 -0.63 0.24
N GLU A 97 4.22 -1.51 -0.69
CA GLU A 97 4.20 -2.96 -0.47
C GLU A 97 5.23 -3.39 0.58
N ASN A 98 6.40 -2.74 0.63
CA ASN A 98 7.41 -2.99 1.66
C ASN A 98 6.97 -2.45 3.03
N GLU A 99 6.32 -1.29 3.08
CA GLU A 99 5.68 -0.76 4.30
C GLU A 99 4.58 -1.71 4.83
N LEU A 100 3.78 -2.32 3.95
CA LEU A 100 2.74 -3.27 4.32
C LEU A 100 3.27 -4.61 4.86
N LYS A 101 4.45 -5.03 4.40
CA LYS A 101 5.13 -6.27 4.82
C LYS A 101 5.92 -6.12 6.13
N SER A 102 6.22 -4.88 6.52
CA SER A 102 6.92 -4.54 7.76
C SER A 102 5.99 -4.66 8.97
#